data_AF-A0A847XRG8-F1
#
_entry.id   AF-A0A847XRG8-F1
#
_cell.length_a   1.000
_cell.length_b   1.000
_cell.length_c   1.000
_cell.angle_alpha   90.00
_cell.angle_beta   90.00
_cell.angle_gamma   90.00
#
_symmetry.space_group_name_H-M   'P 1'
#
loop_
_entity.id
_entity.type
_entity.pdbx_description
1 polymer ?
#
loop_
_entity_poly.entity_id
_entity_poly.type
_entity_poly.pdbx_seq_one_letter_code
_entity_poly.pdbx_strand_id
1 'polypeptide(L)'
;MMTDLVKKYFLFVFLLFFGITVNGHQLDAIDVVGSASNRGDGEPSRSAFFKVNAGIEFLNTLRLGDYDYFIEQVDRHVYARPSFNSILPAFDGPVLSGVLTDAMRQLPGGGKIFISEGLYENVDTIRVPYSNILIEGAGRYRTKIKMKDGMDIGKTIHYGFFQVRNIDHFVLKDLELDGNGSGQTKIDDGTTVTAICNGIHFYSSKNSRVENCFIHDFTMFGVRAHGTTHYLKIDNCHFKDNYWNNVTFSLGTDYCEVNETVLEGASDVGIALYARNATVSNCLIKYVTGSRGSGNTRVGISFESHVGYPGPRYHKVYNTVIKGNGMIAGIMSNKMEGGSTGCIIDGCYIDSCHYGISNYGDSMKIVNNTILNTSLVGVYVNKGDYNYIANNEIQARVNAYALWFWYDDGDGSTYNTVSNNKLRGGRYAYPIRIGPGCNYNRILNNLLYVQDAPGIIQDDGTGTVLSNNFDGTNSRRIPDTR
;
A
#
# COMPACT_ATOMS: atom_id res chain seq x y z
N MET A 1 -65.24 10.72 2.23
CA MET A 1 -64.30 10.14 1.25
C MET A 1 -62.82 10.23 1.67
N MET A 2 -62.38 11.29 2.37
CA MET A 2 -60.97 11.43 2.80
C MET A 2 -60.56 10.48 3.96
N THR A 3 -61.52 10.04 4.77
CA THR A 3 -61.30 9.20 5.97
C THR A 3 -61.09 7.71 5.69
N ASP A 4 -61.60 7.20 4.56
CA ASP A 4 -61.43 5.78 4.18
C ASP A 4 -60.07 5.51 3.53
N LEU A 5 -59.49 6.50 2.86
CA LEU A 5 -58.18 6.36 2.22
C LEU A 5 -57.07 6.34 3.28
N VAL A 6 -57.13 7.22 4.27
CA VAL A 6 -56.16 7.25 5.38
C VAL A 6 -56.23 5.95 6.19
N LYS A 7 -57.43 5.40 6.44
CA LYS A 7 -57.58 4.10 7.12
C LYS A 7 -57.01 2.94 6.32
N LYS A 8 -57.19 2.92 4.99
CA LYS A 8 -56.62 1.87 4.12
C LYS A 8 -55.11 1.98 3.99
N TYR A 9 -54.55 3.19 3.91
CA TYR A 9 -53.09 3.40 3.92
C TYR A 9 -52.48 3.05 5.28
N PHE A 10 -53.11 3.44 6.39
CA PHE A 10 -52.66 3.03 7.72
C PHE A 10 -52.71 1.52 7.87
N LEU A 11 -53.81 0.86 7.47
CA LEU A 11 -53.96 -0.60 7.55
C LEU A 11 -52.96 -1.33 6.66
N PHE A 12 -52.62 -0.80 5.48
CA PHE A 12 -51.64 -1.39 4.57
C PHE A 12 -50.20 -1.24 5.10
N VAL A 13 -49.85 -0.08 5.67
CA VAL A 13 -48.56 0.12 6.36
C VAL A 13 -48.49 -0.74 7.62
N PHE A 14 -49.59 -0.87 8.37
CA PHE A 14 -49.67 -1.72 9.57
C PHE A 14 -49.58 -3.22 9.25
N LEU A 15 -50.17 -3.66 8.13
CA LEU A 15 -50.07 -5.04 7.63
C LEU A 15 -48.69 -5.36 7.04
N LEU A 16 -48.00 -4.38 6.44
CA LEU A 16 -46.58 -4.50 6.16
C LEU A 16 -45.85 -4.76 7.49
N PHE A 17 -45.98 -3.88 8.49
CA PHE A 17 -45.29 -4.03 9.78
C PHE A 17 -45.54 -5.37 10.51
N PHE A 18 -46.76 -5.93 10.44
CA PHE A 18 -47.11 -7.19 11.12
C PHE A 18 -46.94 -8.48 10.29
N GLY A 19 -47.00 -8.42 8.96
CA GLY A 19 -46.67 -9.57 8.09
C GLY A 19 -45.16 -9.82 7.96
N ILE A 20 -44.36 -8.80 8.28
CA ILE A 20 -42.90 -8.73 8.13
C ILE A 20 -42.12 -9.46 9.25
N THR A 21 -42.79 -9.87 10.34
CA THR A 21 -42.15 -10.50 11.52
C THR A 21 -42.05 -12.02 11.46
N VAL A 22 -42.64 -12.70 10.47
CA VAL A 22 -42.83 -14.17 10.55
C VAL A 22 -42.00 -14.99 9.57
N ASN A 23 -41.60 -14.49 8.40
CA ASN A 23 -40.84 -15.30 7.44
C ASN A 23 -39.73 -14.48 6.78
N GLY A 24 -38.48 -14.96 6.87
CA GLY A 24 -37.25 -14.31 6.38
C GLY A 24 -37.12 -14.22 4.86
N HIS A 25 -38.13 -13.67 4.18
CA HIS A 25 -38.09 -13.38 2.75
C HIS A 25 -37.60 -11.94 2.49
N GLN A 26 -36.81 -11.80 1.43
CA GLN A 26 -36.42 -10.52 0.82
C GLN A 26 -37.69 -9.71 0.46
N LEU A 27 -37.71 -8.41 0.76
CA LEU A 27 -38.82 -7.56 0.32
C LEU A 27 -38.63 -7.28 -1.17
N ASP A 28 -39.52 -7.79 -2.02
CA ASP A 28 -39.48 -7.44 -3.43
C ASP A 28 -39.77 -5.94 -3.60
N ALA A 29 -38.92 -5.26 -4.36
CA ALA A 29 -39.22 -3.91 -4.83
C ALA A 29 -40.54 -3.98 -5.62
N ILE A 30 -41.51 -3.13 -5.27
CA ILE A 30 -42.80 -3.13 -5.96
C ILE A 30 -42.55 -2.53 -7.35
N ASP A 31 -42.58 -3.37 -8.38
CA ASP A 31 -42.53 -2.92 -9.78
C ASP A 31 -43.97 -2.78 -10.30
N VAL A 32 -44.57 -1.61 -10.03
CA VAL A 32 -45.81 -1.20 -10.69
C VAL A 32 -45.50 0.06 -11.50
N VAL A 33 -44.72 -0.10 -12.57
CA VAL A 33 -44.67 0.89 -13.66
C VAL A 33 -45.97 0.79 -14.44
N GLY A 34 -47.01 1.42 -13.91
CA GLY A 34 -48.29 1.55 -14.60
C GLY A 34 -49.31 2.31 -13.79
N SER A 35 -49.44 3.62 -14.04
CA SER A 35 -50.57 4.49 -13.66
C SER A 35 -50.58 5.19 -12.28
N ALA A 36 -49.46 5.76 -11.82
CA ALA A 36 -49.52 6.78 -10.78
C ALA A 36 -50.09 8.10 -11.36
N SER A 37 -51.35 8.43 -11.05
CA SER A 37 -52.01 9.65 -11.56
C SER A 37 -51.37 10.92 -11.00
N ASN A 38 -51.01 11.85 -11.88
CA ASN A 38 -50.52 13.19 -11.55
C ASN A 38 -51.75 14.04 -11.13
N ARG A 39 -51.97 14.27 -9.83
CA ARG A 39 -53.19 14.93 -9.31
C ARG A 39 -53.17 16.46 -9.30
N GLY A 40 -52.16 17.10 -9.89
CA GLY A 40 -52.18 18.55 -10.12
C GLY A 40 -52.06 19.41 -8.85
N ASP A 41 -51.69 18.81 -7.72
CA ASP A 41 -51.62 19.43 -6.39
C ASP A 41 -50.19 19.55 -5.81
N GLY A 42 -49.15 19.26 -6.60
CA GLY A 42 -47.78 19.76 -6.33
C GLY A 42 -46.74 18.78 -5.79
N GLU A 43 -47.09 17.54 -5.44
CA GLU A 43 -46.10 16.43 -5.35
C GLU A 43 -46.64 15.18 -6.06
N PRO A 44 -45.95 14.63 -7.07
CA PRO A 44 -46.44 13.42 -7.72
C PRO A 44 -46.31 12.24 -6.75
N SER A 45 -47.34 11.40 -6.67
CA SER A 45 -47.32 10.03 -6.10
C SER A 45 -46.08 9.21 -6.47
N ARG A 46 -45.44 9.54 -7.59
CA ARG A 46 -44.13 9.05 -8.03
C ARG A 46 -42.98 9.34 -7.06
N SER A 47 -42.93 10.53 -6.44
CA SER A 47 -41.95 10.91 -5.40
C SER A 47 -42.11 10.04 -4.15
N ALA A 48 -43.34 9.88 -3.68
CA ALA A 48 -43.66 8.99 -2.56
C ALA A 48 -43.29 7.52 -2.87
N PHE A 49 -43.51 7.06 -4.10
CA PHE A 49 -43.16 5.71 -4.53
C PHE A 49 -41.65 5.48 -4.55
N PHE A 50 -40.86 6.43 -5.09
CA PHE A 50 -39.40 6.36 -5.02
C PHE A 50 -38.89 6.35 -3.57
N LYS A 51 -39.51 7.14 -2.67
CA LYS A 51 -39.19 7.11 -1.23
C LYS A 51 -39.50 5.74 -0.60
N VAL A 52 -40.60 5.10 -0.98
CA VAL A 52 -40.96 3.74 -0.49
C VAL A 52 -40.00 2.68 -1.03
N ASN A 53 -39.68 2.70 -2.31
CA ASN A 53 -38.73 1.74 -2.89
C ASN A 53 -37.32 1.91 -2.32
N ALA A 54 -36.84 3.15 -2.13
CA ALA A 54 -35.59 3.42 -1.43
C ALA A 54 -35.63 2.90 0.03
N GLY A 55 -36.78 3.05 0.71
CA GLY A 55 -37.01 2.47 2.04
C GLY A 55 -37.00 0.94 2.06
N ILE A 56 -37.52 0.27 1.03
CA ILE A 56 -37.49 -1.19 0.87
C ILE A 56 -36.06 -1.68 0.59
N GLU A 57 -35.32 -1.02 -0.31
CA GLU A 57 -33.91 -1.32 -0.56
C GLU A 57 -33.06 -1.16 0.70
N PHE A 58 -33.28 -0.08 1.44
CA PHE A 58 -32.65 0.15 2.74
C PHE A 58 -32.98 -0.95 3.76
N LEU A 59 -34.26 -1.32 3.90
CA LEU A 59 -34.67 -2.41 4.78
C LEU A 59 -34.07 -3.76 4.36
N ASN A 60 -33.91 -4.00 3.06
CA ASN A 60 -33.22 -5.18 2.56
C ASN A 60 -31.72 -5.14 2.89
N THR A 61 -31.06 -3.99 2.81
CA THR A 61 -29.65 -3.87 3.28
C THR A 61 -29.52 -4.08 4.79
N LEU A 62 -30.50 -3.64 5.60
CA LEU A 62 -30.64 -3.91 7.04
C LEU A 62 -30.92 -5.37 7.38
N ARG A 63 -31.52 -6.13 6.46
CA ARG A 63 -31.87 -7.54 6.64
C ARG A 63 -30.82 -8.51 6.10
N LEU A 64 -30.08 -8.12 5.07
CA LEU A 64 -29.17 -9.01 4.33
C LEU A 64 -27.71 -8.89 4.75
N GLY A 65 -27.33 -7.82 5.44
CA GLY A 65 -25.96 -7.68 5.94
C GLY A 65 -25.78 -8.32 7.32
N ASP A 66 -24.83 -9.24 7.43
CA ASP A 66 -24.31 -9.74 8.70
C ASP A 66 -23.41 -8.65 9.32
N TYR A 67 -24.02 -7.68 9.99
CA TYR A 67 -23.33 -6.62 10.73
C TYR A 67 -23.98 -6.37 12.08
N ASP A 68 -23.20 -5.88 13.04
CA ASP A 68 -23.69 -5.44 14.34
C ASP A 68 -24.24 -4.02 14.28
N TYR A 69 -23.59 -3.15 13.48
CA TYR A 69 -24.02 -1.77 13.23
C TYR A 69 -23.99 -1.41 11.75
N PHE A 70 -25.02 -0.68 11.33
CA PHE A 70 -25.09 0.05 10.08
C PHE A 70 -24.97 1.55 10.35
N ILE A 71 -24.03 2.23 9.71
CA ILE A 71 -23.80 3.66 9.86
C ILE A 71 -24.14 4.38 8.57
N GLU A 72 -24.98 5.41 8.66
CA GLU A 72 -25.34 6.29 7.55
C GLU A 72 -25.27 7.76 7.93
N GLN A 73 -25.22 8.63 6.92
CA GLN A 73 -25.35 10.07 7.11
C GLN A 73 -26.60 10.57 6.39
N VAL A 74 -27.50 11.20 7.14
CA VAL A 74 -28.73 11.83 6.61
C VAL A 74 -28.71 13.28 7.05
N ASP A 75 -28.86 14.21 6.10
CA ASP A 75 -28.86 15.66 6.36
C ASP A 75 -27.69 16.17 7.23
N ARG A 76 -26.48 15.63 6.98
CA ARG A 76 -25.23 15.90 7.72
C ARG A 76 -25.24 15.46 9.19
N HIS A 77 -26.19 14.63 9.58
CA HIS A 77 -26.21 13.94 10.87
C HIS A 77 -25.91 12.46 10.66
N VAL A 78 -25.06 11.89 11.51
CA VAL A 78 -24.63 10.50 11.40
C VAL A 78 -25.43 9.64 12.35
N TYR A 79 -25.88 8.47 11.89
CA TYR A 79 -26.66 7.51 12.66
C TYR A 79 -25.97 6.16 12.61
N ALA A 80 -25.80 5.51 13.77
CA ALA A 80 -25.47 4.09 13.88
C ALA A 80 -26.71 3.33 14.35
N ARG A 81 -27.24 2.49 13.47
CA ARG A 81 -28.39 1.62 13.74
C ARG A 81 -27.89 0.20 14.02
N PRO A 82 -28.30 -0.43 15.12
CA PRO A 82 -27.99 -1.83 15.35
C PRO A 82 -28.72 -2.70 14.33
N SER A 83 -28.24 -3.92 14.09
CA SER A 83 -28.95 -4.88 13.24
C SER A 83 -30.35 -5.23 13.76
N PHE A 84 -31.20 -5.72 12.85
CA PHE A 84 -32.58 -6.06 13.18
C PHE A 84 -32.63 -7.13 14.30
N ASN A 85 -33.48 -6.92 15.31
CA ASN A 85 -33.57 -7.73 16.54
C ASN A 85 -32.33 -7.75 17.45
N SER A 86 -31.37 -6.85 17.24
CA SER A 86 -30.23 -6.72 18.14
C SER A 86 -30.62 -6.05 19.46
N ILE A 87 -29.96 -6.44 20.55
CA ILE A 87 -30.07 -5.78 21.87
C ILE A 87 -29.19 -4.54 21.99
N LEU A 88 -28.35 -4.27 20.98
CA LEU A 88 -27.41 -3.17 20.96
C LEU A 88 -28.16 -1.82 20.86
N PRO A 89 -27.70 -0.78 21.57
CA PRO A 89 -28.31 0.55 21.49
C PRO A 89 -28.02 1.23 20.14
N ALA A 90 -28.89 2.16 19.72
CA ALA A 90 -28.62 3.05 18.59
C ALA A 90 -27.85 4.30 19.05
N PHE A 91 -27.06 4.88 18.15
CA PHE A 91 -26.33 6.12 18.38
C PHE A 91 -26.51 7.10 17.24
N ASP A 92 -26.36 8.39 17.52
CA ASP A 92 -26.38 9.43 16.51
C ASP A 92 -25.56 10.64 16.96
N GLY A 93 -25.14 11.47 16.00
CA GLY A 93 -24.33 12.63 16.30
C GLY A 93 -23.87 13.39 15.06
N PRO A 94 -23.22 14.55 15.24
CA PRO A 94 -22.86 15.42 14.13
C PRO A 94 -21.66 14.93 13.31
N VAL A 95 -20.88 13.96 13.81
CA VAL A 95 -19.62 13.52 13.18
C VAL A 95 -19.43 12.01 13.34
N LEU A 96 -18.94 11.36 12.29
CA LEU A 96 -18.72 9.91 12.24
C LEU A 96 -17.83 9.39 13.36
N SER A 97 -16.74 10.08 13.71
CA SER A 97 -15.78 9.61 14.72
C SER A 97 -16.43 9.39 16.09
N GLY A 98 -17.37 10.25 16.49
CA GLY A 98 -18.13 10.09 17.74
C GLY A 98 -19.05 8.88 17.68
N VAL A 99 -19.91 8.84 16.67
CA VAL A 99 -20.90 7.76 16.46
C VAL A 99 -20.23 6.39 16.32
N LEU A 100 -19.15 6.30 15.55
CA LEU A 100 -18.39 5.07 15.35
C LEU A 100 -17.69 4.63 16.65
N THR A 101 -17.17 5.57 17.45
CA THR A 101 -16.56 5.25 18.75
C THR A 101 -17.59 4.66 19.71
N ASP A 102 -18.79 5.22 19.77
CA ASP A 102 -19.86 4.74 20.65
C ASP A 102 -20.38 3.38 20.20
N ALA A 103 -20.52 3.15 18.89
CA ALA A 103 -20.85 1.83 18.33
C ALA A 103 -19.79 0.77 18.70
N MET A 104 -18.50 1.05 18.45
CA MET A 104 -17.41 0.12 18.78
C MET A 104 -17.31 -0.20 20.28
N ARG A 105 -17.68 0.73 21.17
CA ARG A 105 -17.69 0.50 22.63
C ARG A 105 -18.66 -0.60 23.06
N GLN A 106 -19.69 -0.88 22.26
CA GLN A 106 -20.64 -1.96 22.53
C GLN A 106 -20.17 -3.33 22.00
N LEU A 107 -18.98 -3.39 21.38
CA LEU A 107 -18.43 -4.60 20.75
C LEU A 107 -17.13 -5.09 21.42
N PRO A 108 -17.11 -5.34 22.75
CA PRO A 108 -15.89 -5.77 23.46
C PRO A 108 -15.36 -7.13 23.00
N GLY A 109 -16.21 -7.97 22.41
CA GLY A 109 -15.82 -9.26 21.81
C GLY A 109 -15.35 -9.15 20.35
N GLY A 110 -15.41 -7.96 19.76
CA GLY A 110 -15.36 -7.76 18.32
C GLY A 110 -16.75 -7.61 17.71
N GLY A 111 -16.77 -7.40 16.41
CA GLY A 111 -17.99 -7.22 15.64
C GLY A 111 -17.75 -6.51 14.32
N LYS A 112 -18.79 -6.50 13.49
CA LYS A 112 -18.77 -5.94 12.15
C LYS A 112 -19.61 -4.67 12.07
N ILE A 113 -19.00 -3.60 11.58
CA ILE A 113 -19.64 -2.31 11.36
C ILE A 113 -19.62 -2.02 9.87
N PHE A 114 -20.80 -1.80 9.29
CA PHE A 114 -20.94 -1.34 7.92
C PHE A 114 -21.18 0.16 7.88
N ILE A 115 -20.48 0.88 7.02
CA ILE A 115 -20.66 2.31 6.78
C ILE A 115 -21.17 2.48 5.35
N SER A 116 -22.34 3.10 5.22
CA SER A 116 -22.98 3.32 3.93
C SER A 116 -22.13 4.18 3.00
N GLU A 117 -22.50 4.22 1.72
CA GLU A 117 -21.90 5.18 0.81
C GLU A 117 -22.19 6.62 1.26
N GLY A 118 -21.28 7.52 0.93
CA GLY A 118 -21.38 8.92 1.34
C GLY A 118 -20.03 9.55 1.66
N LEU A 119 -20.05 10.86 1.82
CA LEU A 119 -18.91 11.66 2.29
C LEU A 119 -19.13 12.04 3.76
N TYR A 120 -18.26 11.52 4.62
CA TYR A 120 -18.22 11.80 6.05
C TYR A 120 -17.04 12.74 6.30
N GLU A 121 -17.33 14.03 6.48
CA GLU A 121 -16.32 15.09 6.69
C GLU A 121 -16.14 15.44 8.16
N ASN A 122 -15.12 16.27 8.44
CA ASN A 122 -14.79 16.75 9.78
C ASN A 122 -14.51 15.61 10.77
N VAL A 123 -14.06 14.47 10.26
CA VAL A 123 -13.87 13.27 11.08
C VAL A 123 -12.61 13.44 11.90
N ASP A 124 -12.77 13.21 13.21
CA ASP A 124 -11.69 13.20 14.17
C ASP A 124 -10.94 11.86 14.17
N THR A 125 -9.82 11.79 14.89
CA THR A 125 -9.13 10.52 15.12
C THR A 125 -10.06 9.42 15.63
N ILE A 126 -9.99 8.24 15.03
CA ILE A 126 -10.73 7.03 15.42
C ILE A 126 -9.76 6.07 16.12
N ARG A 127 -9.99 5.83 17.41
CA ARG A 127 -9.24 4.82 18.18
C ARG A 127 -10.07 3.55 18.25
N VAL A 128 -9.53 2.46 17.70
CA VAL A 128 -10.18 1.15 17.77
C VAL A 128 -9.96 0.58 19.17
N PRO A 129 -11.03 0.34 19.96
CA PRO A 129 -10.90 0.02 21.38
C PRO A 129 -10.65 -1.47 21.65
N TYR A 130 -11.04 -2.36 20.73
CA TYR A 130 -11.05 -3.81 20.94
C TYR A 130 -10.54 -4.57 19.72
N SER A 131 -10.09 -5.81 19.96
CA SER A 131 -9.73 -6.77 18.92
C SER A 131 -10.95 -7.26 18.13
N ASN A 132 -10.74 -7.92 17.00
CA ASN A 132 -11.78 -8.55 16.16
C ASN A 132 -12.84 -7.56 15.64
N ILE A 133 -12.48 -6.28 15.50
CA ILE A 133 -13.35 -5.26 14.91
C ILE A 133 -13.13 -5.23 13.39
N LEU A 134 -14.22 -5.36 12.64
CA LEU A 134 -14.25 -5.16 11.19
C LEU A 134 -15.06 -3.90 10.88
N ILE A 135 -14.45 -2.98 10.13
CA ILE A 135 -15.13 -1.81 9.56
C ILE A 135 -15.11 -1.93 8.05
N GLU A 136 -16.29 -1.96 7.44
CA GLU A 136 -16.50 -2.14 6.01
C GLU A 136 -17.31 -0.96 5.44
N GLY A 137 -16.89 -0.42 4.30
CA GLY A 137 -17.68 0.55 3.54
C GLY A 137 -18.46 -0.09 2.39
N ALA A 138 -19.21 0.72 1.65
CA ALA A 138 -19.94 0.32 0.45
C ALA A 138 -19.05 0.15 -0.81
N GLY A 139 -17.73 0.38 -0.70
CA GLY A 139 -16.75 0.24 -1.77
C GLY A 139 -15.66 1.31 -1.75
N ARG A 140 -14.44 0.96 -2.20
CA ARG A 140 -13.40 1.97 -2.51
C ARG A 140 -13.99 3.06 -3.41
N TYR A 141 -13.79 4.32 -3.05
CA TYR A 141 -14.35 5.52 -3.69
C TYR A 141 -15.84 5.82 -3.45
N ARG A 142 -16.59 4.98 -2.74
CA ARG A 142 -18.03 5.20 -2.45
C ARG A 142 -18.27 5.67 -1.02
N THR A 143 -17.64 5.02 -0.05
CA THR A 143 -17.65 5.44 1.35
C THR A 143 -16.37 6.22 1.62
N LYS A 144 -16.49 7.54 1.81
CA LYS A 144 -15.36 8.46 1.95
C LYS A 144 -15.31 9.03 3.35
N ILE A 145 -14.23 8.79 4.08
CA ILE A 145 -14.01 9.28 5.43
C ILE A 145 -12.87 10.31 5.37
N LYS A 146 -13.22 11.59 5.57
CA LYS A 146 -12.30 12.71 5.42
C LYS A 146 -11.94 13.35 6.75
N MET A 147 -10.63 13.46 6.99
CA MET A 147 -10.07 14.09 8.17
C MET A 147 -10.44 15.59 8.26
N LYS A 148 -10.73 16.06 9.47
CA LYS A 148 -10.95 17.50 9.72
C LYS A 148 -9.70 18.37 9.48
N ASP A 149 -9.91 19.67 9.27
CA ASP A 149 -8.84 20.66 9.20
C ASP A 149 -8.10 20.80 10.54
N GLY A 150 -6.79 21.05 10.48
CA GLY A 150 -5.95 21.32 11.64
C GLY A 150 -5.95 20.21 12.69
N MET A 151 -6.08 18.95 12.26
CA MET A 151 -6.17 17.79 13.16
C MET A 151 -4.88 17.55 13.95
N ASP A 152 -3.78 18.13 13.47
CA ASP A 152 -2.43 18.09 14.04
C ASP A 152 -2.08 19.28 14.94
N ILE A 153 -2.97 20.28 15.07
CA ILE A 153 -2.78 21.44 15.94
C ILE A 153 -2.56 20.97 17.38
N GLY A 154 -1.48 21.44 18.00
CA GLY A 154 -1.11 21.13 19.38
C GLY A 154 -0.56 19.73 19.62
N LYS A 155 -0.51 18.85 18.61
CA LYS A 155 0.10 17.52 18.72
C LYS A 155 1.60 17.61 18.51
N THR A 156 2.41 16.79 19.19
CA THR A 156 3.88 16.80 19.08
C THR A 156 4.48 15.46 18.68
N ILE A 157 3.67 14.40 18.65
CA ILE A 157 4.09 13.03 18.35
C ILE A 157 3.28 12.45 17.20
N HIS A 158 3.85 11.44 16.53
CA HIS A 158 3.18 10.73 15.44
C HIS A 158 1.86 10.11 15.91
N TYR A 159 0.82 10.24 15.10
CA TYR A 159 -0.49 9.66 15.40
C TYR A 159 -1.17 9.16 14.12
N GLY A 160 -2.14 8.24 14.27
CA GLY A 160 -2.93 7.72 13.16
C GLY A 160 -4.31 8.35 13.14
N PHE A 161 -4.88 8.52 11.94
CA PHE A 161 -6.30 8.83 11.78
C PHE A 161 -7.15 7.66 12.27
N PHE A 162 -6.80 6.44 11.87
CA PHE A 162 -7.15 5.22 12.58
C PHE A 162 -5.99 4.77 13.48
N GLN A 163 -6.28 4.55 14.76
CA GLN A 163 -5.30 4.06 15.74
C GLN A 163 -5.65 2.64 16.19
N VAL A 164 -4.78 1.69 15.82
CA VAL A 164 -4.87 0.28 16.17
C VAL A 164 -3.68 -0.03 17.06
N ARG A 165 -3.90 -0.06 18.38
CA ARG A 165 -2.81 -0.12 19.37
C ARG A 165 -3.07 -1.23 20.39
N ASN A 166 -2.17 -2.20 20.44
CA ASN A 166 -2.25 -3.36 21.35
C ASN A 166 -3.57 -4.14 21.23
N ILE A 167 -4.09 -4.24 20.01
CA ILE A 167 -5.29 -5.03 19.68
C ILE A 167 -5.00 -5.86 18.42
N ASP A 168 -5.70 -6.97 18.26
CA ASP A 168 -5.44 -7.92 17.17
C ASP A 168 -6.68 -8.10 16.28
N HIS A 169 -6.49 -8.63 15.08
CA HIS A 169 -7.57 -8.97 14.15
C HIS A 169 -8.47 -7.77 13.78
N PHE A 170 -7.90 -6.57 13.68
CA PHE A 170 -8.62 -5.43 13.12
C PHE A 170 -8.67 -5.55 11.59
N VAL A 171 -9.83 -5.29 10.99
CA VAL A 171 -10.03 -5.28 9.55
C VAL A 171 -10.66 -3.96 9.12
N LEU A 172 -10.03 -3.29 8.14
CA LEU A 172 -10.61 -2.15 7.45
C LEU A 172 -10.77 -2.48 5.97
N LYS A 173 -11.98 -2.34 5.44
CA LYS A 173 -12.32 -2.81 4.10
C LYS A 173 -13.24 -1.86 3.32
N ASP A 174 -13.07 -1.83 1.99
CA ASP A 174 -14.03 -1.25 1.04
C ASP A 174 -14.36 0.24 1.27
N LEU A 175 -13.37 1.08 1.53
CA LEU A 175 -13.58 2.52 1.76
C LEU A 175 -12.41 3.41 1.32
N GLU A 176 -12.66 4.71 1.32
CA GLU A 176 -11.69 5.78 1.07
C GLU A 176 -11.36 6.52 2.38
N LEU A 177 -10.07 6.65 2.66
CA LEU A 177 -9.52 7.50 3.70
C LEU A 177 -8.81 8.70 3.06
N ASP A 178 -9.39 9.88 3.28
CA ASP A 178 -8.84 11.17 2.83
C ASP A 178 -8.18 11.85 4.03
N GLY A 179 -6.85 11.98 3.97
CA GLY A 179 -6.04 12.60 5.00
C GLY A 179 -6.17 14.12 5.08
N ASN A 180 -6.84 14.74 4.11
CA ASN A 180 -7.03 16.18 4.01
C ASN A 180 -5.71 16.95 4.21
N GLY A 181 -4.64 16.48 3.57
CA GLY A 181 -3.27 16.88 3.87
C GLY A 181 -3.02 18.37 3.67
N SER A 182 -3.72 19.02 2.73
CA SER A 182 -3.67 20.48 2.55
C SER A 182 -4.31 21.29 3.67
N GLY A 183 -5.23 20.69 4.42
CA GLY A 183 -5.90 21.30 5.58
C GLY A 183 -5.14 21.11 6.90
N GLN A 184 -3.99 20.43 6.88
CA GLN A 184 -3.16 20.19 8.07
C GLN A 184 -2.10 21.27 8.26
N THR A 185 -1.64 21.48 9.49
CA THR A 185 -0.66 22.54 9.81
C THR A 185 0.79 22.08 9.77
N LYS A 186 1.03 20.77 9.82
CA LYS A 186 2.34 20.13 9.82
C LYS A 186 2.54 19.35 8.53
N ILE A 187 2.93 20.12 7.52
CA ILE A 187 3.25 19.64 6.17
C ILE A 187 4.75 19.82 5.97
N ASP A 188 5.41 18.77 5.51
CA ASP A 188 6.84 18.84 5.20
C ASP A 188 7.04 19.33 3.77
N ASP A 189 7.45 20.58 3.62
CA ASP A 189 7.83 21.14 2.31
C ASP A 189 9.29 20.78 1.91
N GLY A 190 9.84 19.72 2.50
CA GLY A 190 11.13 19.13 2.11
C GLY A 190 12.36 19.60 2.90
N THR A 191 12.22 20.52 3.85
CA THR A 191 13.37 21.11 4.60
C THR A 191 13.49 20.64 6.04
N THR A 192 12.39 20.33 6.71
CA THR A 192 12.35 19.91 8.12
C THR A 192 11.37 18.75 8.31
N VAL A 193 11.64 17.87 9.26
CA VAL A 193 10.71 16.81 9.70
C VAL A 193 9.68 17.44 10.65
N THR A 194 8.49 17.74 10.16
CA THR A 194 7.37 18.29 10.94
C THR A 194 6.11 17.45 10.81
N ALA A 195 5.93 16.71 9.71
CA ALA A 195 4.78 15.87 9.46
C ALA A 195 4.63 14.74 10.50
N ILE A 196 3.40 14.51 10.94
CA ILE A 196 3.09 13.53 12.00
C ILE A 196 1.83 12.69 11.75
N CYS A 197 1.07 12.99 10.69
CA CYS A 197 -0.24 12.39 10.45
C CYS A 197 -0.11 11.14 9.60
N ASN A 198 -0.50 10.00 10.17
CA ASN A 198 -0.61 8.74 9.46
C ASN A 198 -2.08 8.43 9.15
N GLY A 199 -2.38 7.76 8.05
CA GLY A 199 -3.72 7.22 7.79
C GLY A 199 -4.10 6.17 8.80
N ILE A 200 -3.40 5.03 8.78
CA ILE A 200 -3.62 3.96 9.75
C ILE A 200 -2.30 3.71 10.49
N HIS A 201 -2.36 3.77 11.82
CA HIS A 201 -1.21 3.50 12.68
C HIS A 201 -1.46 2.23 13.50
N PHE A 202 -0.79 1.14 13.09
CA PHE A 202 -0.69 -0.09 13.84
C PHE A 202 0.50 -0.04 14.80
N TYR A 203 0.25 -0.27 16.08
CA TYR A 203 1.29 -0.32 17.11
C TYR A 203 1.11 -1.58 17.96
N SER A 204 2.08 -2.49 17.90
CA SER A 204 2.07 -3.77 18.61
C SER A 204 0.75 -4.55 18.45
N SER A 205 0.30 -4.73 17.19
CA SER A 205 -1.00 -5.32 16.83
C SER A 205 -0.81 -6.48 15.84
N LYS A 206 -1.59 -7.56 15.92
CA LYS A 206 -1.37 -8.77 15.09
C LYS A 206 -2.55 -9.13 14.22
N ASN A 207 -2.29 -9.91 13.16
CA ASN A 207 -3.29 -10.55 12.30
C ASN A 207 -4.34 -9.58 11.73
N SER A 208 -3.95 -8.33 11.51
CA SER A 208 -4.85 -7.27 11.04
C SER A 208 -4.80 -7.15 9.52
N ARG A 209 -5.82 -6.54 8.93
CA ARG A 209 -5.95 -6.43 7.48
C ARG A 209 -6.47 -5.06 7.03
N VAL A 210 -5.97 -4.60 5.90
CA VAL A 210 -6.47 -3.43 5.17
C VAL A 210 -6.73 -3.88 3.73
N GLU A 211 -7.99 -3.92 3.32
CA GLU A 211 -8.42 -4.61 2.10
C GLU A 211 -9.26 -3.69 1.21
N ASN A 212 -8.90 -3.56 -0.07
CA ASN A 212 -9.68 -2.77 -1.05
C ASN A 212 -10.01 -1.35 -0.56
N CYS A 213 -9.00 -0.65 -0.02
CA CYS A 213 -9.13 0.73 0.43
C CYS A 213 -8.40 1.70 -0.51
N PHE A 214 -8.89 2.95 -0.59
CA PHE A 214 -8.16 4.07 -1.18
C PHE A 214 -7.66 4.99 -0.06
N ILE A 215 -6.34 5.20 0.06
CA ILE A 215 -5.73 5.91 1.19
C ILE A 215 -4.81 7.00 0.65
N HIS A 216 -5.16 8.27 0.88
CA HIS A 216 -4.47 9.38 0.25
C HIS A 216 -4.38 10.65 1.11
N ASP A 217 -3.47 11.54 0.70
CA ASP A 217 -3.31 12.89 1.26
C ASP A 217 -3.00 12.94 2.76
N PHE A 218 -2.35 11.92 3.33
CA PHE A 218 -1.82 11.99 4.69
C PHE A 218 -0.45 12.68 4.70
N THR A 219 -0.20 13.55 5.69
CA THR A 219 1.03 14.37 5.70
C THR A 219 2.31 13.57 5.95
N MET A 220 2.21 12.36 6.51
CA MET A 220 3.35 11.48 6.74
C MET A 220 3.17 10.15 6.00
N PHE A 221 2.46 9.19 6.59
CA PHE A 221 2.32 7.84 6.02
C PHE A 221 0.88 7.47 5.72
N GLY A 222 0.63 6.74 4.63
CA GLY A 222 -0.68 6.12 4.39
C GLY A 222 -0.96 5.05 5.46
N VAL A 223 -0.09 4.05 5.56
CA VAL A 223 -0.09 3.06 6.65
C VAL A 223 1.28 2.98 7.32
N ARG A 224 1.28 3.01 8.65
CA ARG A 224 2.47 2.74 9.47
C ARG A 224 2.21 1.57 10.42
N ALA A 225 3.05 0.55 10.33
CA ALA A 225 3.15 -0.51 11.33
C ALA A 225 4.43 -0.34 12.15
N HIS A 226 4.33 -0.47 13.47
CA HIS A 226 5.45 -0.33 14.40
C HIS A 226 5.29 -1.26 15.62
N GLY A 227 6.38 -1.49 16.34
CA GLY A 227 6.40 -2.36 17.52
C GLY A 227 6.22 -3.82 17.13
N THR A 228 5.67 -4.65 18.02
CA THR A 228 5.45 -6.08 17.75
C THR A 228 4.23 -6.31 16.86
N THR A 229 4.13 -5.57 15.76
CA THR A 229 3.04 -5.67 14.79
C THR A 229 3.39 -6.74 13.77
N HIS A 230 2.67 -7.86 13.79
CA HIS A 230 3.00 -9.04 12.99
C HIS A 230 1.80 -9.49 12.16
N TYR A 231 2.05 -10.09 10.99
CA TYR A 231 0.99 -10.62 10.13
C TYR A 231 -0.06 -9.58 9.71
N LEU A 232 0.37 -8.33 9.49
CA LEU A 232 -0.48 -7.30 8.86
C LEU A 232 -0.53 -7.55 7.35
N LYS A 233 -1.73 -7.68 6.78
CA LYS A 233 -1.94 -7.78 5.33
C LYS A 233 -2.55 -6.49 4.78
N ILE A 234 -1.91 -5.90 3.76
CA ILE A 234 -2.45 -4.81 2.95
C ILE A 234 -2.71 -5.37 1.56
N ASP A 235 -3.95 -5.39 1.11
CA ASP A 235 -4.35 -6.14 -0.08
C ASP A 235 -5.30 -5.35 -0.98
N ASN A 236 -5.06 -5.39 -2.30
CA ASN A 236 -5.89 -4.73 -3.32
C ASN A 236 -6.19 -3.23 -3.03
N CYS A 237 -5.24 -2.54 -2.40
CA CYS A 237 -5.41 -1.14 -2.02
C CYS A 237 -4.88 -0.18 -3.09
N HIS A 238 -5.25 1.09 -2.97
CA HIS A 238 -4.66 2.19 -3.73
C HIS A 238 -4.15 3.25 -2.76
N PHE A 239 -2.85 3.53 -2.80
CA PHE A 239 -2.22 4.60 -2.06
C PHE A 239 -1.79 5.71 -3.00
N LYS A 240 -2.13 6.95 -2.65
CA LYS A 240 -1.85 8.10 -3.51
C LYS A 240 -1.49 9.32 -2.69
N ASP A 241 -0.42 10.01 -3.08
CA ASP A 241 -0.07 11.33 -2.54
C ASP A 241 -0.01 11.38 -1.00
N ASN A 242 0.37 10.27 -0.36
CA ASN A 242 0.78 10.29 1.05
C ASN A 242 2.19 10.85 1.08
N TYR A 243 2.38 11.99 1.75
CA TYR A 243 3.50 12.88 1.46
C TYR A 243 4.85 12.17 1.63
N TRP A 244 5.17 11.56 2.77
CA TRP A 244 6.40 10.78 2.89
C TRP A 244 6.29 9.42 2.19
N ASN A 245 5.68 8.45 2.88
CA ASN A 245 5.63 7.06 2.43
C ASN A 245 4.19 6.59 2.28
N ASN A 246 3.92 5.79 1.26
CA ASN A 246 2.60 5.15 1.15
C ASN A 246 2.43 4.07 2.24
N VAL A 247 3.41 3.16 2.36
CA VAL A 247 3.42 2.11 3.39
C VAL A 247 4.76 2.08 4.11
N THR A 248 4.74 1.94 5.43
CA THR A 248 5.95 1.76 6.25
C THR A 248 5.75 0.64 7.27
N PHE A 249 6.50 -0.45 7.10
CA PHE A 249 6.69 -1.48 8.11
C PHE A 249 7.96 -1.18 8.90
N SER A 250 7.77 -0.51 10.04
CA SER A 250 8.82 0.03 10.86
C SER A 250 9.41 -1.02 11.83
N LEU A 251 10.18 -0.55 12.81
CA LEU A 251 10.93 -1.38 13.75
C LEU A 251 10.02 -2.36 14.52
N GLY A 252 10.49 -3.60 14.66
CA GLY A 252 9.82 -4.68 15.40
C GLY A 252 8.77 -5.48 14.61
N THR A 253 8.46 -5.06 13.37
CA THR A 253 7.48 -5.74 12.51
C THR A 253 8.00 -7.08 11.96
N ASP A 254 7.10 -8.01 11.65
CA ASP A 254 7.46 -9.34 11.15
C ASP A 254 6.30 -9.92 10.33
N TYR A 255 6.62 -10.68 9.28
CA TYR A 255 5.63 -11.35 8.41
C TYR A 255 4.48 -10.46 7.90
N CYS A 256 4.74 -9.18 7.64
CA CYS A 256 3.75 -8.26 7.08
C CYS A 256 3.77 -8.30 5.53
N GLU A 257 2.63 -8.06 4.90
CA GLU A 257 2.44 -8.23 3.46
C GLU A 257 1.80 -7.01 2.81
N VAL A 258 2.27 -6.65 1.62
CA VAL A 258 1.60 -5.75 0.68
C VAL A 258 1.40 -6.49 -0.64
N ASN A 259 0.14 -6.72 -1.02
CA ASN A 259 -0.22 -7.49 -2.21
C ASN A 259 -1.22 -6.73 -3.09
N GLU A 260 -1.13 -6.92 -4.41
CA GLU A 260 -2.10 -6.42 -5.42
C GLU A 260 -2.41 -4.92 -5.30
N THR A 261 -1.45 -4.14 -4.81
CA THR A 261 -1.67 -2.75 -4.42
C THR A 261 -1.06 -1.78 -5.43
N VAL A 262 -1.75 -0.68 -5.69
CA VAL A 262 -1.23 0.45 -6.48
C VAL A 262 -0.69 1.51 -5.52
N LEU A 263 0.55 1.95 -5.72
CA LEU A 263 1.19 2.98 -4.90
C LEU A 263 1.75 4.08 -5.81
N GLU A 264 1.26 5.31 -5.63
CA GLU A 264 1.72 6.49 -6.38
C GLU A 264 1.86 7.74 -5.50
N GLY A 265 2.61 8.74 -5.97
CA GLY A 265 2.58 10.11 -5.44
C GLY A 265 3.41 10.38 -4.18
N ALA A 266 3.89 9.35 -3.49
CA ALA A 266 4.79 9.51 -2.33
C ALA A 266 6.08 10.26 -2.73
N SER A 267 6.66 11.02 -1.80
CA SER A 267 7.88 11.79 -2.05
C SER A 267 9.15 11.07 -1.65
N ASP A 268 9.09 10.26 -0.60
CA ASP A 268 10.23 9.57 -0.03
C ASP A 268 10.28 8.13 -0.52
N VAL A 269 9.45 7.24 0.03
CA VAL A 269 9.45 5.81 -0.34
C VAL A 269 8.04 5.31 -0.64
N GLY A 270 7.86 4.54 -1.72
CA GLY A 270 6.60 3.83 -1.96
C GLY A 270 6.29 2.85 -0.81
N ILE A 271 7.20 1.91 -0.55
CA ILE A 271 7.12 0.96 0.57
C ILE A 271 8.46 0.90 1.32
N ALA A 272 8.46 1.24 2.61
CA ALA A 272 9.64 1.12 3.47
C ALA A 272 9.54 -0.10 4.40
N LEU A 273 10.59 -0.92 4.43
CA LEU A 273 10.68 -2.19 5.17
C LEU A 273 11.90 -2.18 6.09
N TYR A 274 11.69 -2.04 7.40
CA TYR A 274 12.79 -1.93 8.38
C TYR A 274 13.19 -3.25 9.05
N ALA A 275 12.26 -4.21 9.13
CA ALA A 275 12.38 -5.34 10.04
C ALA A 275 12.58 -6.67 9.30
N ARG A 276 11.69 -7.66 9.46
CA ARG A 276 11.95 -9.01 8.94
C ARG A 276 10.76 -9.62 8.22
N ASN A 277 11.05 -10.55 7.31
CA ASN A 277 10.09 -11.45 6.66
C ASN A 277 8.89 -10.76 5.97
N ALA A 278 8.98 -9.48 5.67
CA ALA A 278 7.94 -8.80 4.91
C ALA A 278 7.90 -9.27 3.45
N THR A 279 6.70 -9.33 2.88
CA THR A 279 6.47 -9.70 1.48
C THR A 279 5.79 -8.56 0.73
N VAL A 280 6.30 -8.22 -0.44
CA VAL A 280 5.66 -7.31 -1.40
C VAL A 280 5.43 -8.08 -2.68
N SER A 281 4.18 -8.16 -3.15
CA SER A 281 3.84 -8.95 -4.33
C SER A 281 2.79 -8.31 -5.22
N ASN A 282 2.90 -8.54 -6.53
CA ASN A 282 1.87 -8.18 -7.51
C ASN A 282 1.46 -6.69 -7.48
N CYS A 283 2.37 -5.81 -7.05
CA CYS A 283 2.07 -4.39 -6.89
C CYS A 283 2.42 -3.59 -8.15
N LEU A 284 1.79 -2.43 -8.29
CA LEU A 284 2.20 -1.38 -9.24
C LEU A 284 2.68 -0.16 -8.46
N ILE A 285 3.97 0.16 -8.59
CA ILE A 285 4.58 1.33 -7.96
C ILE A 285 5.01 2.30 -9.04
N LYS A 286 4.57 3.55 -8.96
CA LYS A 286 4.89 4.57 -9.96
C LYS A 286 4.88 5.96 -9.36
N TYR A 287 5.59 6.90 -9.98
CA TYR A 287 5.57 8.32 -9.59
C TYR A 287 5.84 8.56 -8.10
N VAL A 288 6.80 7.84 -7.52
CA VAL A 288 7.36 8.15 -6.19
C VAL A 288 8.31 9.34 -6.36
N THR A 289 7.70 10.47 -6.69
CA THR A 289 8.33 11.73 -7.08
C THR A 289 7.55 12.92 -6.49
N GLY A 290 6.77 12.67 -5.44
CA GLY A 290 6.05 13.71 -4.72
C GLY A 290 7.00 14.81 -4.25
N SER A 291 6.45 16.00 -3.99
CA SER A 291 7.23 17.17 -3.59
C SER A 291 7.20 17.47 -2.09
N ARG A 292 6.37 16.73 -1.34
CA ARG A 292 6.13 16.97 0.10
C ARG A 292 6.65 15.80 0.91
N GLY A 293 7.50 16.06 1.87
CA GLY A 293 8.15 15.07 2.72
C GLY A 293 9.63 15.41 2.88
N SER A 294 10.17 15.27 4.09
CA SER A 294 11.61 15.48 4.29
C SER A 294 12.36 14.17 3.99
N GLY A 295 13.55 14.25 3.39
CA GLY A 295 14.31 13.08 2.92
C GLY A 295 14.23 12.91 1.40
N ASN A 296 13.01 12.82 0.85
CA ASN A 296 12.74 12.76 -0.60
C ASN A 296 13.68 11.81 -1.36
N THR A 297 13.88 10.59 -0.83
CA THR A 297 14.79 9.63 -1.45
C THR A 297 14.26 9.10 -2.78
N ARG A 298 12.96 9.26 -3.07
CA ARG A 298 12.31 8.86 -4.33
C ARG A 298 12.58 7.41 -4.69
N VAL A 299 12.36 6.52 -3.73
CA VAL A 299 12.62 5.07 -3.87
C VAL A 299 11.30 4.31 -3.98
N GLY A 300 11.20 3.38 -4.92
CA GLY A 300 10.01 2.53 -5.05
C GLY A 300 9.78 1.66 -3.81
N ILE A 301 10.74 0.79 -3.50
CA ILE A 301 10.75 -0.06 -2.30
C ILE A 301 12.12 0.07 -1.62
N SER A 302 12.13 0.34 -0.32
CA SER A 302 13.37 0.43 0.46
C SER A 302 13.41 -0.61 1.57
N PHE A 303 14.52 -1.35 1.66
CA PHE A 303 14.91 -2.12 2.83
C PHE A 303 15.73 -1.19 3.72
N GLU A 304 15.04 -0.59 4.68
CA GLU A 304 15.58 0.43 5.56
C GLU A 304 16.20 -0.19 6.81
N SER A 305 17.13 0.55 7.41
CA SER A 305 17.74 0.15 8.67
C SER A 305 17.74 1.33 9.65
N HIS A 306 17.96 1.04 10.92
CA HIS A 306 18.09 2.04 11.96
C HIS A 306 19.20 1.61 12.92
N VAL A 307 20.03 2.58 13.33
CA VAL A 307 21.12 2.37 14.29
C VAL A 307 20.60 1.67 15.55
N GLY A 308 21.30 0.60 15.96
CA GLY A 308 20.97 -0.18 17.15
C GLY A 308 19.86 -1.22 16.98
N TYR A 309 19.34 -1.41 15.77
CA TYR A 309 18.37 -2.46 15.46
C TYR A 309 18.97 -3.49 14.48
N PRO A 310 18.55 -4.77 14.57
CA PRO A 310 18.96 -5.76 13.58
C PRO A 310 18.57 -5.30 12.18
N GLY A 311 19.54 -5.28 11.25
CA GLY A 311 19.29 -4.88 9.86
C GLY A 311 18.20 -5.70 9.17
N PRO A 312 17.57 -5.13 8.12
CA PRO A 312 16.43 -5.71 7.42
C PRO A 312 16.81 -7.06 6.81
N ARG A 313 15.95 -8.08 6.96
CA ARG A 313 16.33 -9.43 6.50
C ARG A 313 15.16 -10.29 6.07
N TYR A 314 15.45 -11.17 5.11
CA TYR A 314 14.52 -12.17 4.58
C TYR A 314 13.24 -11.57 3.97
N HIS A 315 13.32 -10.31 3.54
CA HIS A 315 12.24 -9.69 2.77
C HIS A 315 12.13 -10.34 1.40
N LYS A 316 10.92 -10.29 0.86
CA LYS A 316 10.62 -10.88 -0.42
C LYS A 316 9.84 -9.90 -1.28
N VAL A 317 10.32 -9.64 -2.49
CA VAL A 317 9.66 -8.79 -3.49
C VAL A 317 9.44 -9.63 -4.74
N TYR A 318 8.17 -9.83 -5.11
CA TYR A 318 7.76 -10.70 -6.21
C TYR A 318 6.86 -10.00 -7.22
N ASN A 319 7.02 -10.31 -8.50
CA ASN A 319 6.05 -9.98 -9.56
C ASN A 319 5.54 -8.52 -9.52
N THR A 320 6.40 -7.59 -9.13
CA THR A 320 6.04 -6.19 -8.91
C THR A 320 6.51 -5.34 -10.08
N VAL A 321 5.66 -4.41 -10.51
CA VAL A 321 5.95 -3.48 -11.59
C VAL A 321 6.30 -2.12 -11.01
N ILE A 322 7.49 -1.60 -11.34
CA ILE A 322 7.97 -0.29 -10.92
C ILE A 322 8.18 0.59 -12.15
N LYS A 323 7.42 1.67 -12.26
CA LYS A 323 7.58 2.72 -13.29
C LYS A 323 8.28 3.92 -12.65
N GLY A 324 9.60 3.93 -12.74
CA GLY A 324 10.43 4.80 -11.91
C GLY A 324 11.01 6.03 -12.58
N ASN A 325 10.36 6.57 -13.61
CA ASN A 325 10.77 7.85 -14.17
C ASN A 325 10.81 8.93 -13.07
N GLY A 326 12.01 9.47 -12.79
CA GLY A 326 12.25 10.45 -11.72
C GLY A 326 12.61 9.85 -10.34
N MET A 327 12.59 8.52 -10.18
CA MET A 327 13.01 7.81 -8.97
C MET A 327 14.53 7.61 -8.93
N ILE A 328 15.11 7.64 -7.72
CA ILE A 328 16.52 7.30 -7.49
C ILE A 328 16.73 5.79 -7.63
N ALA A 329 15.88 4.98 -7.02
CA ALA A 329 15.96 3.54 -7.12
C ALA A 329 14.59 2.90 -7.28
N GLY A 330 14.51 1.83 -8.06
CA GLY A 330 13.32 0.97 -8.08
C GLY A 330 13.20 0.22 -6.76
N ILE A 331 14.24 -0.55 -6.42
CA ILE A 331 14.38 -1.23 -5.14
C ILE A 331 15.75 -0.88 -4.54
N MET A 332 15.78 -0.53 -3.26
CA MET A 332 17.00 -0.18 -2.55
C MET A 332 17.15 -1.03 -1.28
N SER A 333 18.36 -1.54 -1.04
CA SER A 333 18.83 -1.93 0.28
C SER A 333 19.74 -0.82 0.80
N ASN A 334 19.38 -0.19 1.92
CA ASN A 334 20.11 0.98 2.41
C ASN A 334 21.43 0.59 3.08
N LYS A 335 22.47 1.43 2.99
CA LYS A 335 23.81 1.23 3.56
C LYS A 335 23.84 1.08 5.08
N MET A 336 22.87 1.66 5.78
CA MET A 336 22.88 1.78 7.24
C MET A 336 22.92 0.40 7.93
N GLU A 337 23.79 0.25 8.95
CA GLU A 337 24.02 -1.01 9.69
C GLU A 337 24.39 -2.23 8.82
N GLY A 338 25.12 -2.02 7.71
CA GLY A 338 25.64 -3.11 6.87
C GLY A 338 24.65 -3.67 5.85
N GLY A 339 23.54 -2.98 5.60
CA GLY A 339 22.59 -3.40 4.57
C GLY A 339 21.59 -4.47 4.99
N SER A 340 20.87 -4.98 4.00
CA SER A 340 19.91 -6.06 4.19
C SER A 340 20.53 -7.44 4.03
N THR A 341 19.97 -8.48 4.64
CA THR A 341 20.51 -9.85 4.49
C THR A 341 19.46 -10.84 4.02
N GLY A 342 19.82 -11.67 3.03
CA GLY A 342 19.02 -12.85 2.65
C GLY A 342 17.67 -12.51 2.04
N CYS A 343 17.49 -11.30 1.50
CA CYS A 343 16.25 -10.92 0.84
C CYS A 343 16.21 -11.42 -0.61
N ILE A 344 14.99 -11.55 -1.14
CA ILE A 344 14.72 -12.06 -2.49
C ILE A 344 14.00 -10.99 -3.29
N ILE A 345 14.51 -10.70 -4.49
CA ILE A 345 13.88 -9.85 -5.50
C ILE A 345 13.73 -10.70 -6.77
N ASP A 346 12.51 -11.11 -7.06
CA ASP A 346 12.23 -12.13 -8.08
C ASP A 346 11.05 -11.75 -8.99
N GLY A 347 11.23 -11.89 -10.31
CA GLY A 347 10.15 -11.70 -11.28
C GLY A 347 9.65 -10.25 -11.42
N CYS A 348 10.41 -9.26 -10.97
CA CYS A 348 9.98 -7.86 -11.02
C CYS A 348 10.26 -7.21 -12.39
N TYR A 349 9.41 -6.26 -12.78
CA TYR A 349 9.64 -5.39 -13.93
C TYR A 349 9.94 -3.97 -13.41
N ILE A 350 11.13 -3.45 -13.71
CA ILE A 350 11.59 -2.12 -13.25
C ILE A 350 12.01 -1.30 -14.46
N ASP A 351 11.48 -0.10 -14.61
CA ASP A 351 11.74 0.73 -15.79
C ASP A 351 12.01 2.19 -15.42
N SER A 352 13.06 2.75 -16.03
CA SER A 352 13.37 4.18 -16.06
C SER A 352 13.75 4.82 -14.71
N CYS A 353 14.27 4.03 -13.77
CA CYS A 353 14.91 4.52 -12.53
C CYS A 353 16.35 5.01 -12.77
N HIS A 354 16.94 5.72 -11.80
CA HIS A 354 18.38 5.98 -11.83
C HIS A 354 19.21 4.71 -11.59
N TYR A 355 18.90 4.00 -10.49
CA TYR A 355 19.29 2.61 -10.23
C TYR A 355 18.06 1.71 -10.38
N GLY A 356 18.16 0.60 -11.12
CA GLY A 356 17.08 -0.39 -11.12
C GLY A 356 16.94 -1.02 -9.74
N ILE A 357 18.04 -1.64 -9.28
CA ILE A 357 18.21 -2.15 -7.93
C ILE A 357 19.54 -1.61 -7.38
N SER A 358 19.50 -0.97 -6.21
CA SER A 358 20.68 -0.55 -5.46
C SER A 358 20.83 -1.40 -4.21
N ASN A 359 21.85 -2.26 -4.15
CA ASN A 359 22.03 -3.26 -3.12
C ASN A 359 23.27 -2.97 -2.27
N TYR A 360 23.06 -2.67 -0.99
CA TYR A 360 24.11 -2.66 0.03
C TYR A 360 24.12 -3.91 0.90
N GLY A 361 23.28 -4.89 0.59
CA GLY A 361 23.07 -6.08 1.40
C GLY A 361 23.83 -7.32 0.95
N ASP A 362 23.84 -8.31 1.85
CA ASP A 362 24.52 -9.58 1.70
C ASP A 362 23.56 -10.74 1.44
N SER A 363 24.07 -11.77 0.75
CA SER A 363 23.33 -13.01 0.48
C SER A 363 21.97 -12.77 -0.18
N MET A 364 21.86 -11.70 -0.96
CA MET A 364 20.64 -11.32 -1.66
C MET A 364 20.44 -12.21 -2.89
N LYS A 365 19.19 -12.52 -3.20
CA LYS A 365 18.82 -13.24 -4.42
C LYS A 365 18.08 -12.30 -5.35
N ILE A 366 18.74 -11.88 -6.43
CA ILE A 366 18.17 -10.97 -7.45
C ILE A 366 18.01 -11.77 -8.74
N VAL A 367 16.80 -12.28 -8.99
CA VAL A 367 16.58 -13.26 -10.06
C VAL A 367 15.36 -12.99 -10.94
N ASN A 368 15.41 -13.43 -12.20
CA ASN A 368 14.27 -13.38 -13.13
C ASN A 368 13.66 -11.98 -13.34
N ASN A 369 14.40 -10.91 -13.07
CA ASN A 369 13.89 -9.55 -13.19
C ASN A 369 14.12 -9.00 -14.61
N THR A 370 13.20 -8.13 -15.05
CA THR A 370 13.38 -7.31 -16.25
C THR A 370 13.61 -5.87 -15.82
N ILE A 371 14.79 -5.32 -16.09
CA ILE A 371 15.21 -3.97 -15.67
C ILE A 371 15.59 -3.16 -16.91
N LEU A 372 14.81 -2.14 -17.24
CA LEU A 372 14.94 -1.39 -18.48
C LEU A 372 15.21 0.10 -18.25
N ASN A 373 15.94 0.69 -19.19
CA ASN A 373 16.12 2.13 -19.33
C ASN A 373 16.66 2.82 -18.08
N THR A 374 17.50 2.17 -17.28
CA THR A 374 18.12 2.79 -16.12
C THR A 374 19.11 3.87 -16.54
N SER A 375 19.14 5.00 -15.82
CA SER A 375 20.00 6.12 -16.21
C SER A 375 21.45 6.02 -15.72
N LEU A 376 21.73 5.17 -14.72
CA LEU A 376 23.10 4.95 -14.22
C LEU A 376 23.46 3.46 -14.10
N VAL A 377 22.67 2.65 -13.39
CA VAL A 377 22.94 1.21 -13.26
C VAL A 377 21.66 0.40 -13.27
N GLY A 378 21.67 -0.75 -13.94
CA GLY A 378 20.63 -1.78 -13.78
C GLY A 378 20.61 -2.34 -12.36
N VAL A 379 21.66 -3.07 -11.98
CA VAL A 379 21.88 -3.57 -10.62
C VAL A 379 23.22 -3.04 -10.10
N TYR A 380 23.19 -2.28 -9.02
CA TYR A 380 24.35 -1.76 -8.33
C TYR A 380 24.54 -2.52 -7.04
N VAL A 381 25.71 -3.14 -6.84
CA VAL A 381 26.07 -3.83 -5.59
C VAL A 381 27.23 -3.05 -4.97
N ASN A 382 27.03 -2.58 -3.76
CA ASN A 382 28.01 -1.76 -3.05
C ASN A 382 28.23 -2.34 -1.66
N LYS A 383 29.46 -2.81 -1.37
CA LYS A 383 29.81 -3.55 -0.13
C LYS A 383 29.09 -4.89 0.10
N GLY A 384 28.13 -5.25 -0.76
CA GLY A 384 27.37 -6.49 -0.59
C GLY A 384 28.15 -7.74 -1.02
N ASP A 385 28.09 -8.77 -0.18
CA ASP A 385 28.78 -10.04 -0.36
C ASP A 385 27.83 -11.22 -0.59
N TYR A 386 28.34 -12.27 -1.24
CA TYR A 386 27.64 -13.54 -1.47
C TYR A 386 26.27 -13.40 -2.17
N ASN A 387 26.06 -12.31 -2.92
CA ASN A 387 24.82 -12.11 -3.65
C ASN A 387 24.73 -13.02 -4.86
N TYR A 388 23.53 -13.50 -5.15
CA TYR A 388 23.22 -14.34 -6.30
C TYR A 388 22.33 -13.59 -7.29
N ILE A 389 22.90 -13.23 -8.43
CA ILE A 389 22.27 -12.40 -9.47
C ILE A 389 22.13 -13.24 -10.74
N ALA A 390 20.92 -13.73 -11.03
CA ALA A 390 20.74 -14.68 -12.13
C ALA A 390 19.45 -14.56 -12.93
N ASN A 391 19.50 -14.96 -14.20
CA ASN A 391 18.35 -14.99 -15.11
C ASN A 391 17.66 -13.62 -15.29
N ASN A 392 18.35 -12.51 -15.07
CA ASN A 392 17.79 -11.18 -15.27
C ASN A 392 18.01 -10.71 -16.72
N GLU A 393 17.07 -9.92 -17.24
CA GLU A 393 17.24 -9.11 -18.44
C GLU A 393 17.43 -7.65 -18.05
N ILE A 394 18.60 -7.09 -18.35
CA ILE A 394 18.97 -5.74 -17.93
C ILE A 394 19.44 -4.92 -19.15
N GLN A 395 18.80 -3.78 -19.36
CA GLN A 395 19.16 -2.80 -20.39
C GLN A 395 19.29 -1.41 -19.79
N ALA A 396 20.50 -0.85 -19.85
CA ALA A 396 20.81 0.48 -19.36
C ALA A 396 20.82 1.55 -20.49
N ARG A 397 20.69 2.83 -20.14
CA ARG A 397 20.79 3.96 -21.10
C ARG A 397 22.25 4.25 -21.51
N VAL A 398 22.44 5.16 -22.47
CA VAL A 398 23.70 5.43 -23.21
C VAL A 398 25.01 5.39 -22.39
N ASN A 399 25.05 5.93 -21.17
CA ASN A 399 26.26 6.01 -20.32
C ASN A 399 26.12 5.24 -19.00
N ALA A 400 25.33 4.15 -19.00
CA ALA A 400 24.97 3.43 -17.79
C ALA A 400 25.43 1.96 -17.84
N TYR A 401 25.78 1.38 -16.69
CA TYR A 401 26.19 -0.02 -16.59
C TYR A 401 24.94 -0.92 -16.43
N ALA A 402 24.98 -2.14 -16.94
CA ALA A 402 23.91 -3.09 -16.60
C ALA A 402 24.11 -3.62 -15.17
N LEU A 403 25.35 -3.94 -14.82
CA LEU A 403 25.74 -4.41 -13.49
C LEU A 403 27.03 -3.72 -13.04
N TRP A 404 27.07 -3.31 -11.78
CA TRP A 404 28.26 -2.68 -11.22
C TRP A 404 28.48 -3.10 -9.76
N PHE A 405 29.66 -3.69 -9.49
CA PHE A 405 30.20 -3.94 -8.16
C PHE A 405 31.13 -2.80 -7.74
N TRP A 406 30.87 -2.23 -6.57
CA TRP A 406 31.59 -1.08 -6.06
C TRP A 406 32.15 -1.31 -4.66
N TYR A 407 33.22 -0.56 -4.41
CA TYR A 407 33.95 -0.52 -3.16
C TYR A 407 33.65 0.80 -2.44
N ASP A 408 33.25 0.71 -1.18
CA ASP A 408 32.93 1.88 -0.36
C ASP A 408 33.33 1.64 1.11
N ASP A 409 33.78 2.69 1.78
CA ASP A 409 34.30 2.68 3.17
C ASP A 409 35.30 1.56 3.54
N GLY A 410 36.19 1.13 2.64
CA GLY A 410 37.12 0.06 3.00
C GLY A 410 36.67 -1.35 2.61
N ASP A 411 35.43 -1.50 2.13
CA ASP A 411 34.79 -2.79 1.90
C ASP A 411 34.30 -2.94 0.46
N GLY A 412 34.62 -4.06 -0.16
CA GLY A 412 34.36 -4.31 -1.57
C GLY A 412 33.33 -5.42 -1.75
N SER A 413 32.47 -5.31 -2.76
CA SER A 413 31.50 -6.37 -3.06
C SER A 413 32.18 -7.65 -3.54
N THR A 414 32.21 -8.67 -2.69
CA THR A 414 33.06 -9.85 -2.82
C THR A 414 32.22 -11.14 -2.83
N TYR A 415 32.75 -12.19 -3.47
CA TYR A 415 32.12 -13.53 -3.52
C TYR A 415 30.72 -13.57 -4.14
N ASN A 416 30.36 -12.57 -4.94
CA ASN A 416 29.07 -12.53 -5.63
C ASN A 416 29.08 -13.46 -6.84
N THR A 417 27.92 -14.04 -7.16
CA THR A 417 27.74 -14.88 -8.35
C THR A 417 26.74 -14.25 -9.30
N VAL A 418 27.17 -14.06 -10.55
CA VAL A 418 26.40 -13.47 -11.64
C VAL A 418 26.28 -14.52 -12.74
N SER A 419 25.08 -15.08 -12.92
CA SER A 419 24.91 -16.17 -13.87
C SER A 419 23.68 -16.13 -14.75
N ASN A 420 23.81 -16.53 -16.02
CA ASN A 420 22.68 -16.68 -16.95
C ASN A 420 21.87 -15.38 -17.17
N ASN A 421 22.49 -14.21 -17.03
CA ASN A 421 21.82 -12.94 -17.28
C ASN A 421 22.00 -12.49 -18.73
N LYS A 422 21.05 -11.69 -19.21
CA LYS A 422 21.14 -10.93 -20.46
C LYS A 422 21.41 -9.47 -20.10
N LEU A 423 22.64 -9.01 -20.33
CA LEU A 423 23.11 -7.70 -19.86
C LEU A 423 23.50 -6.81 -21.03
N ARG A 424 22.84 -5.66 -21.14
CA ARG A 424 23.16 -4.62 -22.11
C ARG A 424 23.53 -3.33 -21.39
N GLY A 425 24.83 -3.04 -21.37
CA GLY A 425 25.31 -1.73 -20.95
C GLY A 425 24.86 -0.64 -21.92
N GLY A 426 25.06 0.60 -21.51
CA GLY A 426 24.93 1.77 -22.35
C GLY A 426 25.87 1.73 -23.54
N ARG A 427 25.59 2.56 -24.54
CA ARG A 427 26.39 2.71 -25.76
C ARG A 427 27.90 2.77 -25.49
N TYR A 428 28.33 3.53 -24.48
CA TYR A 428 29.75 3.76 -24.17
C TYR A 428 30.20 3.10 -22.85
N ALA A 429 29.36 2.26 -22.24
CA ALA A 429 29.64 1.63 -20.96
C ALA A 429 29.78 0.11 -21.10
N TYR A 430 30.67 -0.48 -20.31
CA TYR A 430 30.76 -1.92 -20.16
C TYR A 430 29.44 -2.48 -19.61
N PRO A 431 28.95 -3.64 -20.06
CA PRO A 431 27.84 -4.34 -19.43
C PRO A 431 28.07 -4.59 -17.94
N ILE A 432 29.28 -5.03 -17.57
CA ILE A 432 29.67 -5.32 -16.19
C ILE A 432 30.90 -4.47 -15.83
N ARG A 433 30.85 -3.85 -14.66
CA ARG A 433 32.01 -3.22 -14.01
C ARG A 433 32.25 -3.84 -12.63
N ILE A 434 33.49 -4.22 -12.35
CA ILE A 434 33.98 -4.67 -11.05
C ILE A 434 35.05 -3.67 -10.60
N GLY A 435 34.78 -2.97 -9.50
CA GLY A 435 35.71 -1.99 -8.94
C GLY A 435 36.89 -2.63 -8.19
N PRO A 436 37.94 -1.85 -7.90
CA PRO A 436 39.06 -2.32 -7.09
C PRO A 436 38.58 -2.77 -5.71
N GLY A 437 39.14 -3.87 -5.20
CA GLY A 437 38.74 -4.46 -3.92
C GLY A 437 37.47 -5.32 -3.97
N CYS A 438 36.71 -5.33 -5.08
CA CYS A 438 35.57 -6.22 -5.28
C CYS A 438 36.05 -7.59 -5.79
N ASN A 439 36.45 -8.46 -4.87
CA ASN A 439 37.26 -9.63 -5.20
C ASN A 439 36.44 -10.92 -5.29
N TYR A 440 37.04 -11.97 -5.87
CA TYR A 440 36.50 -13.35 -5.85
C TYR A 440 35.09 -13.50 -6.40
N ASN A 441 34.67 -12.58 -7.26
CA ASN A 441 33.36 -12.61 -7.90
C ASN A 441 33.35 -13.65 -9.03
N ARG A 442 32.20 -14.26 -9.27
CA ARG A 442 32.00 -15.31 -10.29
C ARG A 442 31.04 -14.81 -11.35
N ILE A 443 31.54 -14.59 -12.57
CA ILE A 443 30.75 -14.12 -13.71
C ILE A 443 30.66 -15.25 -14.74
N LEU A 444 29.50 -15.90 -14.80
CA LEU A 444 29.34 -17.20 -15.46
C LEU A 444 28.17 -17.21 -16.45
N ASN A 445 28.34 -17.75 -17.66
CA ASN A 445 27.22 -18.05 -18.56
C ASN A 445 26.31 -16.83 -18.92
N ASN A 446 26.85 -15.60 -18.93
CA ASN A 446 26.04 -14.41 -19.25
C ASN A 446 26.09 -14.08 -20.74
N LEU A 447 25.02 -13.47 -21.25
CA LEU A 447 24.94 -12.91 -22.59
C LEU A 447 25.10 -11.38 -22.52
N LEU A 448 26.21 -10.86 -23.04
CA LEU A 448 26.69 -9.51 -22.84
C LEU A 448 26.66 -8.71 -24.15
N TYR A 449 25.90 -7.61 -24.18
CA TYR A 449 25.77 -6.74 -25.34
C TYR A 449 26.59 -5.47 -25.17
N VAL A 450 27.57 -5.30 -26.04
CA VAL A 450 28.37 -4.08 -26.17
C VAL A 450 28.05 -3.42 -27.50
N GLN A 451 28.02 -2.08 -27.50
CA GLN A 451 27.94 -1.31 -28.73
C GLN A 451 29.29 -0.64 -29.03
N ASP A 452 29.60 0.48 -28.36
CA ASP A 452 30.79 1.29 -28.60
C ASP A 452 31.73 1.32 -27.38
N ALA A 453 31.54 0.44 -26.39
CA ALA A 453 32.41 0.36 -25.22
C ALA A 453 33.74 -0.32 -25.59
N PRO A 454 34.86 0.07 -24.93
CA PRO A 454 36.19 -0.48 -25.22
C PRO A 454 36.36 -1.98 -24.87
N GLY A 455 35.42 -2.56 -24.11
CA GLY A 455 35.40 -3.99 -23.81
C GLY A 455 34.04 -4.46 -23.27
N ILE A 456 33.98 -5.73 -22.87
CA ILE A 456 32.73 -6.40 -22.44
C ILE A 456 32.60 -6.46 -20.91
N ILE A 457 33.72 -6.55 -20.21
CA ILE A 457 33.79 -6.50 -18.74
C ILE A 457 34.96 -5.59 -18.38
N GLN A 458 34.73 -4.63 -17.48
CA GLN A 458 35.81 -3.92 -16.78
C GLN A 458 36.01 -4.59 -15.44
N ASP A 459 37.18 -5.18 -15.22
CA ASP A 459 37.51 -5.90 -13.98
C ASP A 459 38.78 -5.35 -13.35
N ASP A 460 38.60 -4.53 -12.32
CA ASP A 460 39.67 -4.00 -11.48
C ASP A 460 39.80 -4.79 -10.15
N GLY A 461 39.06 -5.90 -10.00
CA GLY A 461 39.10 -6.80 -8.84
C GLY A 461 40.22 -7.82 -8.91
N THR A 462 40.33 -8.66 -7.89
CA THR A 462 41.28 -9.79 -7.84
C THR A 462 40.56 -11.11 -7.62
N GLY A 463 41.08 -12.19 -8.23
CA GLY A 463 40.50 -13.52 -8.09
C GLY A 463 39.13 -13.72 -8.74
N THR A 464 38.72 -12.81 -9.64
CA THR A 464 37.48 -12.95 -10.39
C THR A 464 37.53 -14.16 -11.33
N VAL A 465 36.49 -15.00 -11.24
CA VAL A 465 36.31 -16.15 -12.13
C VAL A 465 35.36 -15.76 -13.26
N LEU A 466 35.88 -15.74 -14.48
CA LEU A 466 35.14 -15.51 -15.71
C LEU A 466 35.04 -16.83 -16.45
N SER A 467 33.83 -17.32 -16.72
CA SER A 467 33.67 -18.55 -17.50
C SER A 467 32.42 -18.55 -18.37
N ASN A 468 32.57 -19.00 -19.61
CA ASN A 468 31.46 -19.20 -20.55
C ASN A 468 30.59 -17.95 -20.76
N ASN A 469 31.17 -16.74 -20.78
CA ASN A 469 30.41 -15.53 -21.11
C ASN A 469 30.43 -15.30 -22.62
N PHE A 470 29.28 -14.92 -23.17
CA PHE A 470 29.06 -14.78 -24.61
C PHE A 470 28.73 -13.34 -24.97
N ASP A 471 29.15 -12.90 -26.15
CA ASP A 471 28.72 -11.63 -26.72
C ASP A 471 27.33 -11.72 -27.38
N GLY A 472 26.77 -10.60 -27.83
CA GLY A 472 25.49 -10.55 -28.54
C GLY A 472 25.40 -11.35 -29.86
N THR A 473 26.50 -11.95 -30.34
CA THR A 473 26.54 -12.86 -31.49
C THR A 473 26.71 -14.33 -31.08
N ASN A 474 26.59 -14.64 -29.78
CA ASN A 474 26.87 -15.94 -29.16
C ASN A 474 28.33 -16.40 -29.30
N SER A 475 29.26 -15.49 -29.55
CA SER A 475 30.69 -15.80 -29.57
C SER A 475 31.30 -15.70 -28.18
N ARG A 476 32.15 -16.66 -27.83
CA ARG A 476 32.95 -16.60 -26.60
C ARG A 476 34.11 -15.63 -26.82
N ARG A 477 33.87 -14.33 -26.64
CA ARG A 477 34.90 -13.29 -26.78
C ARG A 477 35.75 -13.05 -25.54
N ILE A 478 35.40 -13.65 -24.40
CA ILE A 478 36.10 -13.45 -23.13
C ILE A 478 36.90 -14.72 -22.82
N PRO A 479 38.24 -14.64 -22.65
CA PRO A 479 39.03 -15.77 -22.17
C PRO A 479 38.57 -16.18 -20.77
N ASP A 480 38.38 -17.48 -20.56
CA ASP A 480 38.03 -17.98 -19.24
C ASP A 480 39.20 -17.76 -18.27
N THR A 481 38.92 -17.22 -17.07
CA THR A 481 39.87 -17.18 -15.96
C THR A 481 39.55 -18.33 -14.99
N ARG A 482 40.58 -18.93 -14.40
CA ARG A 482 40.43 -20.07 -13.49
C ARG A 482 40.51 -19.64 -12.04
#